data_AF-A0A9E1EWW5-F1
#
_entry.id   AF-A0A9E1EWW5-F1
#
_cell.length_a   1.000
_cell.length_b   1.000
_cell.length_c   1.000
_cell.angle_alpha   90.00
_cell.angle_beta   90.00
_cell.angle_gamma   90.00
#
_symmetry.space_group_name_H-M   'P 1'
#
loop_
_entity.id
_entity.type
_entity.pdbx_description
1 polymer ?
#
loop_
_entity_poly.entity_id
_entity_poly.type
_entity_poly.pdbx_seq_one_letter_code
_entity_poly.pdbx_strand_id
1 'polypeptide(L)'
;MKKINNMSDLEKKAIKVINGMLVVWPQSNTIESLEIMGMVPTFNGCYAVNNATVCWMNHDEAFVIPYMKEVMEVLQNNGFTEKHFYVPFSNWDYPKFEQKAWEDLRREAEEAWRNAFVEDCKKYCASKGIKAISDENMEKCFKMPEKGVEVEHIYFKTTYYPVINSTVLDCVAIDKLGTYNMNNGKVVFVYIDGKTYVTKGYKIIDELREAGYKEGELFVPFSNGEAIVDPFLKKKWDDIKK
;
A
#
# COMPACT_ATOMS: atom_id res chain seq x y z
N MET A 1 7.96 -13.83 -6.03
CA MET A 1 6.75 -13.63 -6.87
C MET A 1 6.99 -14.20 -8.26
N LYS A 2 6.04 -14.95 -8.83
CA LYS A 2 6.06 -15.24 -10.27
C LYS A 2 5.75 -13.94 -11.01
N LYS A 3 6.71 -13.45 -11.78
CA LYS A 3 6.57 -12.22 -12.56
C LYS A 3 5.59 -12.47 -13.71
N ILE A 4 4.58 -11.61 -13.85
CA ILE A 4 3.66 -11.64 -15.00
C ILE A 4 4.44 -11.03 -16.17
N ASN A 5 4.83 -11.84 -17.15
CA ASN A 5 5.66 -11.37 -18.27
C ASN A 5 4.95 -11.39 -19.63
N ASN A 6 3.83 -12.12 -19.73
CA ASN A 6 3.09 -12.32 -20.98
C ASN A 6 1.62 -12.67 -20.69
N MET A 7 0.80 -12.74 -21.73
CA MET A 7 -0.63 -13.05 -21.61
C MET A 7 -0.90 -14.42 -20.98
N SER A 8 -0.12 -15.45 -21.29
CA SER A 8 -0.34 -16.79 -20.73
C SER A 8 -0.13 -16.83 -19.22
N ASP A 9 0.88 -16.11 -18.71
CA ASP A 9 1.10 -15.98 -17.27
C ASP A 9 -0.03 -15.19 -16.60
N LEU A 10 -0.53 -14.16 -17.28
CA LEU A 10 -1.63 -13.31 -16.79
C LEU A 10 -2.94 -14.10 -16.68
N GLU A 11 -3.32 -14.83 -17.73
CA GLU A 11 -4.54 -15.66 -17.78
C GLU A 11 -4.51 -16.80 -16.75
N LYS A 12 -3.35 -17.44 -16.56
CA LYS A 12 -3.18 -18.50 -15.54
C LYS A 12 -3.33 -17.97 -14.11
N LYS A 13 -3.02 -16.70 -13.89
CA LYS A 13 -3.03 -16.08 -12.57
C LYS A 13 -4.39 -15.49 -12.20
N ALA A 14 -5.11 -14.96 -13.19
CA ALA A 14 -6.38 -14.30 -12.97
C ALA A 14 -7.53 -15.24 -12.66
N ILE A 15 -8.63 -14.68 -12.15
CA ILE A 15 -9.89 -15.40 -12.01
C ILE A 15 -10.58 -15.42 -13.37
N LYS A 16 -10.78 -16.61 -13.92
CA LYS A 16 -11.64 -16.80 -15.09
C LYS A 16 -13.09 -16.65 -14.66
N VAL A 17 -13.78 -15.68 -15.25
CA VAL A 17 -15.19 -15.41 -14.96
C VAL A 17 -16.05 -16.23 -15.90
N ILE A 18 -17.02 -16.96 -15.33
CA ILE A 18 -17.97 -17.79 -16.08
C ILE A 18 -19.40 -17.31 -15.84
N ASN A 19 -20.25 -17.48 -16.84
CA ASN A 19 -21.67 -17.21 -16.67
C ASN A 19 -22.26 -18.13 -15.60
N GLY A 20 -23.12 -17.62 -14.74
CA GLY A 20 -23.68 -18.39 -13.63
C GLY A 20 -22.81 -18.43 -12.37
N MET A 21 -21.63 -17.81 -12.37
CA MET A 21 -20.74 -17.79 -11.21
C MET A 21 -21.44 -17.11 -10.02
N LEU A 22 -21.37 -17.72 -8.84
CA LEU A 22 -21.93 -17.14 -7.62
C LEU A 22 -21.02 -16.06 -7.05
N VAL A 23 -21.57 -14.87 -6.88
CA VAL A 23 -20.89 -13.70 -6.33
C VAL A 23 -21.54 -13.33 -5.01
N VAL A 24 -20.70 -13.11 -3.99
CA VAL A 24 -21.16 -12.64 -2.69
C VAL A 24 -21.08 -11.12 -2.65
N TRP A 25 -22.17 -10.48 -2.24
CA TRP A 25 -22.26 -9.03 -2.01
C TRP A 25 -22.34 -8.76 -0.51
N PRO A 26 -21.22 -8.46 0.17
CA PRO A 26 -21.22 -8.34 1.63
C PRO A 26 -22.07 -7.18 2.14
N GLN A 27 -22.21 -6.10 1.37
CA GLN A 27 -22.93 -4.90 1.80
C GLN A 27 -24.44 -5.11 1.86
N SER A 28 -24.96 -5.95 0.97
CA SER A 28 -26.39 -6.31 0.93
C SER A 28 -26.66 -7.66 1.58
N ASN A 29 -25.62 -8.39 1.99
CA ASN A 29 -25.71 -9.76 2.50
C ASN A 29 -26.46 -10.70 1.54
N THR A 30 -26.18 -10.56 0.23
CA THR A 30 -26.81 -11.35 -0.84
C THR A 30 -25.79 -12.17 -1.61
N ILE A 31 -26.28 -13.19 -2.30
CA ILE A 31 -25.51 -14.02 -3.23
C ILE A 31 -26.28 -14.02 -4.54
N GLU A 32 -25.60 -13.65 -5.63
CA GLU A 32 -26.20 -13.54 -6.95
C GLU A 32 -25.43 -14.35 -7.98
N SER A 33 -26.12 -14.71 -9.06
CA SER A 33 -25.54 -15.36 -10.23
C SER A 33 -25.06 -14.29 -11.21
N LEU A 34 -23.80 -14.37 -11.62
CA LEU A 34 -23.21 -13.42 -12.55
C LEU A 34 -23.63 -13.72 -14.00
N GLU A 35 -24.17 -12.71 -14.68
CA GLU A 35 -24.51 -12.79 -16.11
C GLU A 35 -23.50 -11.99 -16.94
N ILE A 36 -22.69 -12.71 -17.75
CA ILE A 36 -21.61 -12.13 -18.57
C ILE A 36 -21.70 -12.50 -20.06
N MET A 37 -22.61 -13.40 -20.46
CA MET A 37 -22.70 -13.92 -21.83
C MET A 37 -22.81 -12.84 -22.92
N GLY A 38 -23.49 -11.71 -22.65
CA GLY A 38 -23.61 -10.62 -23.63
C GLY A 38 -22.36 -9.75 -23.80
N MET A 39 -21.45 -9.78 -22.81
CA MET A 39 -20.27 -8.90 -22.80
C MET A 39 -19.06 -9.52 -23.50
N VAL A 40 -18.86 -10.81 -23.29
CA VAL A 40 -17.69 -11.55 -23.76
C VAL A 40 -17.42 -11.38 -25.27
N PRO A 41 -18.38 -11.67 -26.17
CA PRO A 41 -18.14 -11.51 -27.61
C PRO A 41 -18.05 -10.03 -28.04
N THR A 42 -18.76 -9.15 -27.34
CA THR A 42 -18.84 -7.71 -27.66
C THR A 42 -17.54 -6.97 -27.38
N PHE A 43 -16.82 -7.38 -26.33
CA PHE A 43 -15.63 -6.69 -25.83
C PHE A 43 -14.34 -7.51 -26.01
N ASN A 44 -14.33 -8.53 -26.86
CA ASN A 44 -13.14 -9.32 -27.13
C ASN A 44 -11.96 -8.42 -27.57
N GLY A 45 -10.78 -8.60 -26.96
CA GLY A 45 -9.61 -7.72 -27.16
C GLY A 45 -9.70 -6.37 -26.44
N CYS A 46 -10.66 -6.19 -25.52
CA CYS A 46 -10.79 -4.98 -24.72
C CYS A 46 -10.58 -5.27 -23.22
N TYR A 47 -10.25 -4.22 -22.47
CA TYR A 47 -10.23 -4.24 -21.01
C TYR A 47 -11.03 -3.07 -20.44
N ALA A 48 -11.46 -3.20 -19.19
CA ALA A 48 -12.02 -2.13 -18.37
C ALA A 48 -11.40 -2.18 -16.97
N VAL A 49 -11.26 -1.01 -16.36
CA VAL A 49 -10.75 -0.87 -14.99
C VAL A 49 -11.79 -0.18 -14.14
N ASN A 50 -12.09 -0.75 -12.96
CA ASN A 50 -12.94 -0.11 -11.97
C ASN A 50 -12.46 -0.45 -10.56
N ASN A 51 -12.39 0.54 -9.67
CA ASN A 51 -11.99 0.38 -8.26
C ASN A 51 -10.75 -0.50 -8.07
N ALA A 52 -9.73 -0.26 -8.90
CA ALA A 52 -8.48 -1.01 -8.94
C ALA A 52 -8.63 -2.52 -9.19
N THR A 53 -9.68 -2.90 -9.92
CA THR A 53 -9.86 -4.22 -10.52
C THR A 53 -9.86 -4.08 -12.03
N VAL A 54 -9.18 -4.97 -12.72
CA VAL A 54 -9.08 -5.03 -14.19
C VAL A 54 -9.87 -6.24 -14.67
N CYS A 55 -10.76 -6.02 -15.64
CA CYS A 55 -11.42 -7.08 -16.38
C CYS A 55 -11.05 -6.96 -17.86
N TRP A 56 -10.72 -8.09 -18.49
CA TRP A 56 -10.47 -8.12 -19.93
C TRP A 56 -11.11 -9.36 -20.55
N MET A 57 -11.35 -9.27 -21.86
CA MET A 57 -11.93 -10.36 -22.64
C MET A 57 -10.93 -10.83 -23.69
N ASN A 58 -10.63 -12.13 -23.71
CA ASN A 58 -9.73 -12.72 -24.70
C ASN A 58 -10.26 -14.08 -25.17
N HIS A 59 -10.28 -14.32 -26.48
CA HIS A 59 -10.74 -15.60 -27.07
C HIS A 59 -12.10 -16.08 -26.53
N ASP A 60 -13.07 -15.17 -26.44
CA ASP A 60 -14.40 -15.46 -25.87
C ASP A 60 -14.36 -15.94 -24.39
N GLU A 61 -13.34 -15.52 -23.63
CA GLU A 61 -13.24 -15.75 -22.20
C GLU A 61 -13.07 -14.43 -21.45
N ALA A 62 -13.64 -14.36 -20.24
CA ALA A 62 -13.54 -13.21 -19.35
C ALA A 62 -12.56 -13.50 -18.22
N PHE A 63 -11.69 -12.55 -17.91
CA PHE A 63 -10.74 -12.66 -16.81
C PHE A 63 -10.77 -11.42 -15.93
N VAL A 64 -10.53 -11.62 -14.63
CA VAL A 64 -10.49 -10.55 -13.63
C VAL A 64 -9.27 -10.69 -12.72
N ILE A 65 -8.58 -9.58 -12.49
CA ILE A 65 -7.43 -9.49 -11.60
C ILE A 65 -7.36 -8.10 -10.96
N PRO A 66 -6.79 -7.94 -9.75
CA PRO A 66 -6.50 -6.62 -9.22
C PRO A 66 -5.52 -5.85 -10.13
N TYR A 67 -5.67 -4.53 -10.15
CA TYR A 67 -4.84 -3.63 -10.93
C TYR A 67 -3.39 -3.66 -10.45
N MET A 68 -2.47 -3.95 -11.36
CA MET A 68 -1.03 -3.86 -11.14
C MET A 68 -0.41 -3.26 -12.40
N LYS A 69 0.72 -2.56 -12.24
CA LYS A 69 1.38 -1.90 -13.37
C LYS A 69 1.76 -2.92 -14.45
N GLU A 70 2.28 -4.08 -14.04
CA GLU A 70 2.67 -5.18 -14.92
C GLU A 70 1.47 -5.77 -15.68
N VAL A 71 0.28 -5.80 -15.06
CA VAL A 71 -0.96 -6.25 -15.75
C VAL A 71 -1.28 -5.31 -16.90
N MET A 72 -1.23 -4.00 -16.65
CA MET A 72 -1.53 -2.99 -17.67
C MET A 72 -0.49 -3.00 -18.79
N GLU A 73 0.80 -3.13 -18.45
CA GLU A 73 1.88 -3.24 -19.43
C GLU A 73 1.68 -4.46 -20.34
N VAL A 74 1.29 -5.61 -19.77
CA VAL A 74 1.01 -6.83 -20.57
C VAL A 74 -0.20 -6.61 -21.49
N LEU A 75 -1.31 -6.06 -20.99
CA LEU A 75 -2.49 -5.79 -21.82
C LEU A 75 -2.19 -4.81 -22.96
N GLN A 76 -1.50 -3.71 -22.68
CA GLN A 76 -1.11 -2.71 -23.68
C GLN A 76 -0.16 -3.29 -24.74
N ASN A 77 0.85 -4.07 -24.32
CA ASN A 77 1.80 -4.71 -25.23
C ASN A 77 1.15 -5.75 -26.15
N ASN A 78 -0.02 -6.28 -25.77
CA ASN A 78 -0.80 -7.21 -26.59
C ASN A 78 -1.94 -6.53 -27.37
N GLY A 79 -1.96 -5.19 -27.41
CA GLY A 79 -2.89 -4.41 -28.24
C GLY A 79 -4.32 -4.31 -27.69
N PHE A 80 -4.53 -4.62 -26.41
CA PHE A 80 -5.86 -4.47 -25.82
C PHE A 80 -6.27 -3.01 -25.73
N THR A 81 -7.54 -2.73 -25.99
CA THR A 81 -8.10 -1.37 -25.96
C THR A 81 -8.98 -1.16 -24.73
N GLU A 82 -8.84 -0.02 -24.07
CA GLU A 82 -9.72 0.36 -22.96
C GLU A 82 -11.14 0.66 -23.44
N LYS A 83 -12.13 0.11 -22.73
CA LYS A 83 -13.56 0.38 -22.92
C LYS A 83 -14.24 0.51 -21.56
N HIS A 84 -15.47 1.01 -21.59
CA HIS A 84 -16.31 1.08 -20.39
C HIS A 84 -17.34 -0.05 -20.41
N PHE A 85 -17.18 -0.99 -19.49
CA PHE A 85 -18.12 -2.08 -19.26
C PHE A 85 -18.05 -2.54 -17.80
N TYR A 86 -18.97 -3.42 -17.41
CA TYR A 86 -19.05 -3.92 -16.04
C TYR A 86 -17.80 -4.73 -15.64
N VAL A 87 -17.23 -4.42 -14.48
CA VAL A 87 -16.04 -5.10 -13.94
C VAL A 87 -16.47 -5.91 -12.71
N PRO A 88 -16.50 -7.25 -12.79
CA PRO A 88 -16.80 -8.10 -11.63
C PRO A 88 -15.78 -7.88 -10.50
N PHE A 89 -16.20 -8.05 -9.25
CA PHE A 89 -15.36 -7.96 -8.04
C PHE A 89 -14.74 -6.57 -7.79
N SER A 90 -15.25 -5.55 -8.47
CA SER A 90 -14.79 -4.17 -8.32
C SER A 90 -15.47 -3.44 -7.16
N ASN A 91 -16.55 -3.95 -6.58
CA ASN A 91 -17.31 -3.25 -5.54
C ASN A 91 -17.31 -4.03 -4.22
N TRP A 92 -16.14 -4.56 -3.84
CA TRP A 92 -15.94 -5.46 -2.68
C TRP A 92 -16.69 -6.78 -2.72
N ASP A 93 -17.45 -7.02 -3.79
CA ASP A 93 -17.97 -8.32 -4.13
C ASP A 93 -16.81 -9.28 -4.46
N TYR A 94 -17.06 -10.58 -4.30
CA TYR A 94 -16.05 -11.61 -4.54
C TYR A 94 -16.67 -12.91 -5.03
N PRO A 95 -15.93 -13.71 -5.80
CA PRO A 95 -16.40 -15.02 -6.24
C PRO A 95 -16.49 -15.98 -5.05
N LYS A 96 -17.66 -16.59 -4.85
CA LYS A 96 -17.93 -17.41 -3.65
C LYS A 96 -16.98 -18.59 -3.49
N PHE A 97 -16.65 -19.27 -4.58
CA PHE A 97 -15.83 -20.50 -4.54
C PHE A 97 -14.34 -20.21 -4.69
N GLU A 98 -14.00 -19.11 -5.36
CA GLU A 98 -12.63 -18.65 -5.61
C GLU A 98 -12.18 -17.57 -4.62
N GLN A 99 -12.94 -17.33 -3.53
CA GLN A 99 -12.67 -16.28 -2.55
C GLN A 99 -11.21 -16.24 -2.10
N LYS A 100 -10.64 -17.39 -1.72
CA LYS A 100 -9.25 -17.47 -1.27
C LYS A 100 -8.27 -17.03 -2.35
N ALA A 101 -8.46 -17.49 -3.59
CA ALA A 101 -7.61 -17.10 -4.71
C ALA A 101 -7.73 -15.60 -5.00
N TRP A 102 -8.94 -15.04 -4.91
CA TRP A 102 -9.17 -13.61 -5.04
C TRP A 102 -8.49 -12.79 -3.93
N GLU A 103 -8.59 -13.23 -2.68
CA GLU A 103 -7.93 -12.59 -1.53
C GLU A 103 -6.40 -12.66 -1.65
N ASP A 104 -5.85 -13.79 -2.10
CA ASP A 104 -4.42 -13.94 -2.35
C ASP A 104 -3.94 -12.98 -3.45
N LEU A 105 -4.69 -12.83 -4.54
CA LEU A 105 -4.40 -11.85 -5.60
C LEU A 105 -4.44 -10.41 -5.09
N ARG A 106 -5.43 -10.06 -4.25
CA ARG A 106 -5.54 -8.72 -3.66
C ARG A 106 -4.35 -8.41 -2.75
N ARG A 107 -3.93 -9.38 -1.93
CA ARG A 107 -2.76 -9.23 -1.06
C ARG A 107 -1.47 -9.03 -1.86
N GLU A 108 -1.30 -9.79 -2.94
CA GLU A 108 -0.15 -9.61 -3.84
C GLU A 108 -0.12 -8.23 -4.51
N ALA A 109 -1.28 -7.72 -4.95
CA ALA A 109 -1.37 -6.39 -5.54
C ALA A 109 -1.08 -5.29 -4.51
N GLU A 110 -1.57 -5.43 -3.28
CA GLU A 110 -1.25 -4.52 -2.18
C GLU A 110 0.25 -4.50 -1.88
N GLU A 111 0.90 -5.66 -1.81
CA GLU A 111 2.35 -5.77 -1.66
C GLU A 111 3.11 -5.11 -2.82
N ALA A 112 2.66 -5.30 -4.06
CA ALA A 112 3.25 -4.69 -5.23
C ALA A 112 3.18 -3.15 -5.18
N TRP A 113 2.02 -2.58 -4.82
CA TRP A 113 1.87 -1.13 -4.67
C TRP A 113 2.71 -0.58 -3.52
N ARG A 114 2.79 -1.28 -2.38
CA ARG A 114 3.67 -0.87 -1.27
C ARG A 114 5.13 -0.83 -1.69
N ASN A 115 5.58 -1.82 -2.46
CA ASN A 115 6.96 -1.85 -2.96
C ASN A 115 7.20 -0.74 -3.99
N ALA A 116 6.26 -0.52 -4.91
CA ALA A 116 6.35 0.57 -5.88
C ALA A 116 6.44 1.94 -5.20
N PHE A 117 5.60 2.18 -4.18
CA PHE A 117 5.63 3.39 -3.38
C PHE A 117 7.00 3.65 -2.73
N VAL A 118 7.60 2.62 -2.12
CA VAL A 118 8.94 2.72 -1.52
C VAL A 118 9.99 3.12 -2.56
N GLU A 119 9.94 2.52 -3.75
CA GLU A 119 10.87 2.83 -4.82
C GLU A 119 10.66 4.24 -5.39
N ASP A 120 9.42 4.71 -5.49
CA ASP A 120 9.11 6.07 -5.92
C ASP A 120 9.56 7.10 -4.88
N CYS A 121 9.39 6.81 -3.58
CA CYS A 121 9.94 7.64 -2.50
C CYS A 121 11.48 7.76 -2.60
N LYS A 122 12.18 6.63 -2.79
CA LYS A 122 13.64 6.62 -2.93
C LYS A 122 14.10 7.42 -4.15
N LYS A 123 13.44 7.25 -5.30
CA LYS A 123 13.75 8.03 -6.51
C LYS A 123 13.54 9.52 -6.29
N TYR A 124 12.44 9.89 -5.65
CA TYR A 124 12.16 11.28 -5.32
C TYR A 124 13.24 11.86 -4.39
N CYS A 125 13.56 11.17 -3.28
CA CYS A 125 14.61 11.57 -2.35
C CYS A 125 15.96 11.74 -3.04
N ALA A 126 16.35 10.78 -3.88
CA ALA A 126 17.59 10.86 -4.66
C ALA A 126 17.62 12.10 -5.57
N SER A 127 16.49 12.43 -6.22
CA SER A 127 16.38 13.64 -7.05
C SER A 127 16.47 14.96 -6.27
N LYS A 128 16.19 14.93 -4.96
CA LYS A 128 16.27 16.07 -4.05
C LYS A 128 17.54 16.10 -3.21
N GLY A 129 18.44 15.14 -3.40
CA GLY A 129 19.69 15.04 -2.64
C GLY A 129 19.51 14.53 -1.21
N ILE A 130 18.35 13.94 -0.89
CA ILE A 130 18.06 13.35 0.43
C ILE A 130 18.60 11.92 0.44
N LYS A 131 19.46 11.61 1.41
CA LYS A 131 20.21 10.36 1.49
C LYS A 131 19.68 9.45 2.61
N ALA A 132 20.07 8.19 2.54
CA ALA A 132 19.94 7.27 3.66
C ALA A 132 20.84 7.73 4.82
N ILE A 133 20.41 7.44 6.05
CA ILE A 133 21.26 7.55 7.24
C ILE A 133 21.90 6.19 7.55
N SER A 134 22.84 6.14 8.50
CA SER A 134 23.52 4.90 8.88
C SER A 134 22.57 3.82 9.39
N ASP A 135 22.84 2.57 9.02
CA ASP A 135 22.06 1.40 9.49
C ASP A 135 22.08 1.29 11.02
N GLU A 136 23.20 1.65 11.66
CA GLU A 136 23.34 1.66 13.12
C GLU A 136 22.33 2.59 13.81
N ASN A 137 22.05 3.76 13.22
CA ASN A 137 21.06 4.69 13.77
C ASN A 137 19.63 4.28 13.39
N MET A 138 19.43 3.66 12.23
CA MET A 138 18.14 3.06 11.87
C MET A 138 17.72 1.91 12.80
N GLU A 139 18.65 1.08 13.26
CA GLU A 139 18.38 0.01 14.24
C GLU A 139 17.92 0.56 15.60
N LYS A 140 18.33 1.80 15.93
CA LYS A 140 17.90 2.52 17.14
C LYS A 140 16.61 3.32 16.93
N CYS A 141 15.90 3.09 15.83
CA CYS A 141 14.65 3.78 15.53
C CYS A 141 13.44 2.84 15.63
N PHE A 142 12.37 3.34 16.24
CA PHE A 142 11.07 2.70 16.26
C PHE A 142 10.34 3.03 14.96
N LYS A 143 10.13 2.03 14.11
CA LYS A 143 9.27 2.17 12.92
C LYS A 143 7.81 2.15 13.33
N MET A 144 7.06 3.20 12.99
CA MET A 144 5.61 3.26 13.20
C MET A 144 4.90 2.20 12.34
N PRO A 145 4.06 1.31 12.93
CA PRO A 145 3.22 0.38 12.17
C PRO A 145 2.13 1.12 11.38
N GLU A 146 1.73 0.58 10.23
CA GLU A 146 0.67 1.15 9.37
C GLU A 146 -0.69 1.24 10.08
N LYS A 147 -1.00 0.25 10.91
CA LYS A 147 -2.21 0.23 11.76
C LYS A 147 -2.14 1.18 12.96
N GLY A 148 -1.04 1.90 13.10
CA GLY A 148 -0.77 2.79 14.22
C GLY A 148 -0.36 2.08 15.50
N VAL A 149 -0.18 2.89 16.55
CA VAL A 149 0.19 2.46 17.89
C VAL A 149 -0.84 3.00 18.88
N GLU A 150 -1.54 2.10 19.57
CA GLU A 150 -2.40 2.49 20.68
C GLU A 150 -1.57 2.99 21.85
N VAL A 151 -1.95 4.17 22.35
CA VAL A 151 -1.32 4.82 23.49
C VAL A 151 -2.35 5.28 24.51
N GLU A 152 -1.90 5.34 25.75
CA GLU A 152 -2.67 5.86 26.88
C GLU A 152 -1.87 6.96 27.58
N HIS A 153 -2.56 8.05 27.88
CA HIS A 153 -2.10 9.14 28.71
C HIS A 153 -3.14 9.40 29.81
N ILE A 154 -2.77 10.12 30.87
CA ILE A 154 -3.64 10.40 32.03
C ILE A 154 -5.01 10.99 31.61
N TYR A 155 -5.06 11.71 30.48
CA TYR A 155 -6.25 12.41 29.99
C TYR A 155 -6.95 11.76 28.80
N PHE A 156 -6.32 10.81 28.11
CA PHE A 156 -6.87 10.26 26.87
C PHE A 156 -6.27 8.90 26.51
N LYS A 157 -7.04 8.13 25.73
CA LYS A 157 -6.55 6.97 24.98
C LYS A 157 -6.73 7.26 23.49
N THR A 158 -5.69 7.05 22.69
CA THR A 158 -5.73 7.32 21.25
C THR A 158 -4.81 6.39 20.47
N THR A 159 -4.84 6.47 19.14
CA THR A 159 -3.95 5.72 18.24
C THR A 159 -3.12 6.69 17.42
N TYR A 160 -1.80 6.55 17.46
CA TYR A 160 -0.90 7.33 16.62
C TYR A 160 -0.55 6.56 15.34
N TYR A 161 -0.84 7.16 14.20
CA TYR A 161 -0.56 6.60 12.87
C TYR A 161 0.77 7.14 12.32
N PRO A 162 1.39 6.46 11.35
CA PRO A 162 2.51 7.03 10.61
C PRO A 162 2.06 8.30 9.86
N VAL A 163 3.02 9.20 9.62
CA VAL A 163 2.79 10.48 8.93
C VAL A 163 2.24 10.27 7.53
N ILE A 164 2.81 9.30 6.80
CA ILE A 164 2.32 8.87 5.49
C ILE A 164 1.70 7.49 5.67
N ASN A 165 0.41 7.38 5.35
CA ASN A 165 -0.35 6.13 5.42
C ASN A 165 -1.04 5.81 4.08
N SER A 166 -0.43 6.24 2.97
CA SER A 166 -0.86 5.94 1.61
C SER A 166 0.15 5.01 0.93
N THR A 167 -0.29 4.38 -0.15
CA THR A 167 0.56 3.57 -1.05
C THR A 167 0.89 4.29 -2.35
N VAL A 168 0.69 5.61 -2.37
CA VAL A 168 0.89 6.46 -3.56
C VAL A 168 1.63 7.72 -3.15
N LEU A 169 2.64 8.09 -3.93
CA LEU A 169 3.41 9.31 -3.73
C LEU A 169 2.63 10.52 -4.26
N ASP A 170 1.71 11.03 -3.46
CA ASP A 170 0.93 12.24 -3.74
C ASP A 170 1.63 13.51 -3.22
N CYS A 171 1.00 14.68 -3.42
CA CYS A 171 1.56 15.95 -2.97
C CYS A 171 1.74 16.03 -1.45
N VAL A 172 0.87 15.38 -0.67
CA VAL A 172 0.94 15.36 0.79
C VAL A 172 2.13 14.51 1.25
N ALA A 173 2.31 13.33 0.64
CA ALA A 173 3.46 12.48 0.90
C ALA A 173 4.78 13.19 0.55
N ILE A 174 4.82 13.88 -0.60
CA ILE A 174 5.98 14.68 -1.04
C ILE A 174 6.36 15.77 -0.03
N ASP A 175 5.39 16.48 0.54
CA ASP A 175 5.65 17.57 1.49
C ASP A 175 6.25 17.06 2.82
N LYS A 176 5.92 15.83 3.20
CA LYS A 176 6.38 15.20 4.45
C LYS A 176 7.63 14.35 4.28
N LEU A 177 7.90 13.83 3.09
CA LEU A 177 9.04 12.97 2.81
C LEU A 177 10.38 13.71 3.03
N GLY A 178 11.31 13.09 3.76
CA GLY A 178 12.59 13.70 4.08
C GLY A 178 12.48 14.88 5.06
N THR A 179 11.45 14.87 5.91
CA THR A 179 11.29 15.84 6.99
C THR A 179 11.46 15.20 8.35
N TYR A 180 11.86 16.00 9.34
CA TYR A 180 11.90 15.60 10.74
C TYR A 180 11.30 16.67 11.65
N ASN A 181 10.92 16.28 12.86
CA ASN A 181 10.59 17.19 13.95
C ASN A 181 11.06 16.60 15.28
N MET A 182 11.14 17.41 16.32
CA MET A 182 11.61 17.01 17.64
C MET A 182 10.77 17.61 18.76
N ASN A 183 10.58 16.85 19.83
CA ASN A 183 9.92 17.32 21.04
C ASN A 183 10.33 16.47 22.25
N ASN A 184 10.59 17.08 23.40
CA ASN A 184 10.85 16.40 24.68
C ASN A 184 11.85 15.23 24.61
N GLY A 185 12.95 15.41 23.89
CA GLY A 185 14.02 14.42 23.73
C GLY A 185 13.65 13.28 22.79
N LYS A 186 12.63 13.45 21.96
CA LYS A 186 12.20 12.52 20.91
C LYS A 186 12.35 13.18 19.55
N VAL A 187 12.69 12.38 18.54
CA VAL A 187 12.78 12.81 17.15
C VAL A 187 11.88 11.91 16.33
N VAL A 188 11.05 12.50 15.48
CA VAL A 188 10.27 11.80 14.45
C VAL A 188 10.76 12.25 13.09
N PHE A 189 10.83 11.33 12.13
CA PHE A 189 11.18 11.65 10.75
C PHE A 189 10.50 10.71 9.76
N VAL A 190 10.33 11.20 8.54
CA VAL A 190 9.84 10.42 7.41
C VAL A 190 11.02 10.05 6.53
N TYR A 191 11.40 8.78 6.57
CA TYR A 191 12.59 8.26 5.93
C TYR A 191 12.44 8.13 4.40
N ILE A 192 13.54 7.90 3.68
CA ILE A 192 13.56 7.77 2.21
C ILE A 192 12.65 6.66 1.66
N ASP A 193 12.20 5.73 2.49
CA ASP A 193 11.26 4.67 2.11
C ASP A 193 9.79 5.05 2.37
N GLY A 194 9.53 6.33 2.70
CA GLY A 194 8.21 6.87 2.99
C GLY A 194 7.67 6.49 4.37
N LYS A 195 8.41 5.74 5.18
CA LYS A 195 7.93 5.29 6.49
C LYS A 195 8.31 6.27 7.59
N THR A 196 7.50 6.29 8.64
CA THR A 196 7.73 7.13 9.82
C THR A 196 8.52 6.38 10.87
N TYR A 197 9.57 7.03 11.36
CA TYR A 197 10.45 6.53 12.39
C TYR A 197 10.50 7.49 13.55
N VAL A 198 10.62 6.93 14.76
CA VAL A 198 10.67 7.68 16.02
C VAL A 198 11.85 7.17 16.82
N THR A 199 12.66 8.06 17.40
CA THR A 199 13.78 7.66 18.26
C THR A 199 13.91 8.56 19.49
N LYS A 200 14.75 8.13 20.43
CA LYS A 200 15.06 8.86 21.66
C LYS A 200 16.41 9.56 21.51
N GLY A 201 16.50 10.78 21.99
CA GLY A 201 17.71 11.59 21.91
C GLY A 201 17.83 12.36 20.59
N TYR A 202 18.66 13.40 20.61
CA TYR A 202 18.81 14.36 19.52
C TYR A 202 20.04 14.11 18.64
N LYS A 203 20.85 13.10 18.97
CA LYS A 203 22.10 12.79 18.25
C LYS A 203 21.88 12.49 16.76
N ILE A 204 20.72 11.96 16.40
CA ILE A 204 20.36 11.64 15.01
C ILE A 204 20.14 12.90 14.15
N ILE A 205 19.90 14.07 14.76
CA ILE A 205 19.53 15.28 14.02
C ILE A 205 20.66 15.77 13.12
N ASP A 206 21.90 15.72 13.59
CA ASP A 206 23.05 16.15 12.80
C ASP A 206 23.19 15.28 11.55
N GLU A 207 23.06 13.96 11.69
CA GLU A 207 23.07 13.03 10.57
C GLU A 207 21.89 13.25 9.61
N LEU A 208 20.68 13.50 10.12
CA LEU A 208 19.52 13.81 9.29
C LEU A 208 19.77 15.08 8.46
N ARG A 209 20.35 16.13 9.05
CA ARG A 209 20.68 17.37 8.34
C ARG A 209 21.77 17.15 7.29
N GLU A 210 22.83 16.41 7.62
CA GLU A 210 23.88 16.04 6.66
C GLU A 210 23.34 15.18 5.52
N ALA A 211 22.34 14.35 5.79
CA ALA A 211 21.62 13.56 4.80
C ALA A 211 20.59 14.36 3.98
N GLY A 212 20.44 15.67 4.23
CA GLY A 212 19.57 16.56 3.46
C GLY A 212 18.12 16.62 3.94
N TYR A 213 17.81 16.12 5.12
CA TYR A 213 16.48 16.25 5.72
C TYR A 213 16.25 17.67 6.22
N LYS A 214 15.01 18.13 6.13
CA LYS A 214 14.60 19.45 6.62
C LYS A 214 13.67 19.33 7.82
N GLU A 215 13.71 20.34 8.68
CA GLU A 215 12.71 20.45 9.74
C GLU A 215 11.33 20.75 9.13
N GLY A 216 10.30 20.12 9.65
CA GLY A 216 8.94 20.26 9.16
C GLY A 216 7.90 20.09 10.25
N GLU A 217 6.65 20.39 9.92
CA GLU A 217 5.53 20.26 10.85
C GLU A 217 5.06 18.80 10.92
N LEU A 218 5.68 18.05 11.84
CA LEU A 218 5.30 16.68 12.20
C LEU A 218 4.86 16.61 13.66
N PHE A 219 3.79 15.85 13.93
CA PHE A 219 3.46 15.46 15.29
C PHE A 219 4.52 14.47 15.81
N VAL A 220 5.04 14.71 17.02
CA VAL A 220 6.08 13.88 17.64
C VAL A 220 5.44 12.91 18.65
N PRO A 221 5.22 11.63 18.30
CA PRO A 221 4.60 10.67 19.21
C PRO A 221 5.51 10.34 20.40
N PHE A 222 4.90 9.91 21.51
CA PHE A 222 5.57 9.46 22.74
C PHE A 222 6.42 10.55 23.42
N SER A 223 6.10 11.82 23.16
CA SER A 223 6.85 12.98 23.65
C SER A 223 6.22 13.62 24.88
N ASN A 224 4.98 13.30 25.25
CA ASN A 224 4.26 13.94 26.37
C ASN A 224 3.85 12.97 27.47
N GLY A 225 4.55 11.85 27.60
CA GLY A 225 4.31 10.86 28.68
C GLY A 225 3.28 9.79 28.32
N GLU A 226 2.95 9.64 27.04
CA GLU A 226 2.07 8.58 26.56
C GLU A 226 2.73 7.19 26.71
N ALA A 227 1.98 6.22 27.19
CA ALA A 227 2.40 4.83 27.34
C ALA A 227 1.82 3.98 26.21
N ILE A 228 2.67 3.19 25.54
CA ILE A 228 2.23 2.23 24.52
C ILE A 228 1.48 1.08 25.20
N VAL A 229 0.28 0.78 24.70
CA VAL A 229 -0.60 -0.27 25.26
C VAL A 229 -0.15 -1.66 24.84
N ASP A 230 0.22 -1.83 23.56
CA ASP A 230 0.69 -3.12 23.04
C ASP A 230 2.02 -3.53 23.69
N PRO A 231 2.10 -4.67 24.40
CA PRO A 231 3.31 -5.07 25.12
C PRO A 231 4.52 -5.31 24.23
N PHE A 232 4.32 -5.77 23.00
CA PHE A 232 5.41 -6.07 22.06
C PHE A 232 6.00 -4.78 21.49
N LEU A 233 5.14 -3.83 21.09
CA LEU A 233 5.57 -2.50 20.65
C LEU A 233 6.20 -1.70 21.78
N LYS A 234 5.63 -1.79 23.00
CA LYS A 234 6.19 -1.17 24.19
C LYS A 234 7.61 -1.66 24.45
N LYS A 235 7.83 -2.98 24.44
CA LYS A 235 9.17 -3.55 24.61
C LYS A 235 10.16 -3.03 23.57
N LYS A 236 9.78 -3.03 22.29
CA LYS A 236 10.61 -2.47 21.21
C LYS A 236 10.97 -1.00 21.45
N TRP A 237 10.01 -0.20 21.88
CA TRP A 237 10.26 1.20 22.22
C TRP A 237 11.18 1.35 23.42
N ASP A 238 10.97 0.56 24.47
CA ASP A 238 11.74 0.62 25.71
C ASP A 238 13.21 0.21 25.50
N ASP A 239 13.46 -0.79 24.64
CA ASP A 239 14.80 -1.28 24.29
C ASP A 239 15.66 -0.24 23.55
N ILE A 240 15.05 0.78 22.92
CA ILE A 240 15.78 1.89 22.29
C ILE A 240 16.42 2.77 23.36
N LYS A 241 17.74 2.93 23.28
CA LYS A 241 18.55 3.78 24.18
C LYS A 241 18.63 5.23 23.67
N LYS A 242 18.86 6.16 24.60
CA LYS A 242 19.11 7.60 24.32
C LYS A 242 20.54 7.84 23.86
#